data_AF-A0A2D9E9L9-F1
#
_entry.id   AF-A0A2D9E9L9-F1
#
_cell.length_a   1.000
_cell.length_b   1.000
_cell.length_c   1.000
_cell.angle_alpha   90.00
_cell.angle_beta   90.00
_cell.angle_gamma   90.00
#
_symmetry.space_group_name_H-M   'P 1'
#
loop_
_entity.id
_entity.type
_entity.pdbx_description
1 polymer ?
#
loop_
_entity_poly.entity_id
_entity_poly.type
_entity_poly.pdbx_seq_one_letter_code
_entity_poly.pdbx_strand_id
1 'polypeptide(L)' 'PSSFNFSIFSSTGQKIEVGSNKSEIDISQLNPGIYFLVIQAENRIGQVSFVKEKI' A
#
# COMPACT_ATOMS: atom_id res chain seq x y z
N PRO A 1 -5.82 -18.28 5.33
CA PRO A 1 -4.96 -17.16 4.88
C PRO A 1 -4.52 -16.32 6.08
N SER A 2 -3.20 -16.15 6.26
CA SER A 2 -2.67 -15.24 7.28
C SER A 2 -2.95 -13.79 6.87
N SER A 3 -3.34 -12.96 7.84
CA SER A 3 -3.52 -11.53 7.62
C SER A 3 -2.15 -10.86 7.49
N PHE A 4 -2.03 -9.88 6.61
CA PHE A 4 -0.87 -9.03 6.47
C PHE A 4 -1.23 -7.59 6.82
N ASN A 5 -0.26 -6.85 7.37
CA ASN A 5 -0.37 -5.42 7.53
C ASN A 5 0.18 -4.72 6.30
N PHE A 6 -0.36 -3.55 5.98
CA PHE A 6 0.17 -2.73 4.90
C PHE A 6 0.30 -1.27 5.29
N SER A 7 1.16 -0.57 4.58
CA SER A 7 1.31 0.89 4.63
C SER A 7 1.52 1.44 3.23
N ILE A 8 0.80 2.50 2.89
CA ILE A 8 0.96 3.23 1.62
C ILE A 8 1.63 4.56 1.91
N PHE A 9 2.64 4.91 1.12
CA PHE A 9 3.37 6.16 1.20
C PHE A 9 3.29 6.91 -0.13
N SER A 10 3.25 8.25 -0.08
CA SER A 10 3.40 9.10 -1.26
C SER A 10 4.83 9.06 -1.80
N SER A 11 5.02 9.64 -2.98
CA SER A 11 6.34 9.86 -3.58
C SER A 11 7.30 10.70 -2.71
N THR A 12 6.77 11.50 -1.79
CA THR A 12 7.56 12.31 -0.85
C THR A 12 7.88 11.58 0.48
N GLY A 13 7.46 10.32 0.61
CA GLY A 13 7.67 9.52 1.82
C GLY A 13 6.63 9.78 2.92
N GLN A 14 5.60 10.60 2.67
CA GLN A 14 4.50 10.78 3.60
C GLN A 14 3.67 9.49 3.67
N LYS A 15 3.43 8.98 4.87
CA LYS A 15 2.51 7.85 5.08
C LYS A 15 1.06 8.32 4.86
N ILE A 16 0.38 7.69 3.93
CA ILE A 16 -0.98 8.04 3.49
C ILE A 16 -2.01 7.13 4.14
N GLU A 17 -1.72 5.83 4.20
CA GLU A 17 -2.67 4.84 4.69
C GLU A 17 -1.97 3.69 5.41
N VAL A 18 -2.68 3.09 6.37
CA VAL A 18 -2.30 1.83 7.03
C VAL A 18 -3.52 0.95 7.16
N GLY A 19 -3.31 -0.36 7.07
CA GLY A 19 -4.40 -1.31 7.28
C GLY A 19 -3.90 -2.72 7.49
N SER A 20 -4.85 -3.64 7.64
CA SER A 20 -4.60 -5.07 7.74
C SER A 20 -5.60 -5.81 6.85
N ASN A 21 -5.14 -6.71 6.00
CA ASN A 21 -5.99 -7.45 5.06
C ASN A 21 -5.51 -8.90 4.88
N LYS A 22 -6.33 -9.73 4.24
CA LYS A 22 -6.05 -11.14 3.93
C LYS A 22 -5.83 -11.39 2.44
N SER A 23 -6.29 -10.50 1.54
CA SER A 23 -6.22 -10.75 0.09
C SER A 23 -6.05 -9.52 -0.79
N GLU A 24 -6.64 -8.37 -0.46
CA GLU A 24 -6.66 -7.21 -1.36
C GLU A 24 -6.45 -5.88 -0.61
N ILE A 25 -6.15 -4.80 -1.32
CA ILE A 25 -6.02 -3.45 -0.77
C ILE A 25 -6.80 -2.51 -1.69
N ASP A 26 -7.82 -1.84 -1.18
CA ASP A 26 -8.57 -0.85 -1.94
C ASP A 26 -7.79 0.47 -1.98
N ILE A 27 -7.45 0.94 -3.19
CA ILE A 27 -6.73 2.19 -3.44
C ILE A 27 -7.60 3.22 -4.17
N SER A 28 -8.91 3.01 -4.24
CA SER A 28 -9.86 3.85 -4.98
C SER A 28 -9.87 5.31 -4.51
N GLN A 29 -9.62 5.53 -3.22
CA GLN A 29 -9.61 6.85 -2.59
C GLN A 29 -8.30 7.62 -2.80
N LEU A 30 -7.26 6.98 -3.37
CA LEU A 30 -6.00 7.65 -3.65
C LEU A 30 -6.16 8.60 -4.84
N ASN A 31 -5.65 9.82 -4.66
CA ASN A 31 -5.47 10.74 -5.78
C ASN A 31 -4.48 10.15 -6.80
N PRO A 32 -4.57 10.55 -8.07
CA PRO A 32 -3.57 10.15 -9.07
C PRO A 32 -2.15 10.54 -8.65
N GLY A 33 -1.19 9.63 -8.78
CA GLY A 33 0.18 9.86 -8.33
C GLY A 33 1.04 8.60 -8.22
N ILE A 34 2.28 8.77 -7.78
CA ILE A 34 3.23 7.69 -7.50
C ILE A 34 3.16 7.34 -6.02
N TYR A 35 3.08 6.04 -5.73
CA TYR A 35 2.96 5.52 -4.38
C TYR A 35 3.91 4.34 -4.14
N PHE A 36 4.23 4.14 -2.87
CA PHE A 36 4.98 2.98 -2.39
C PHE A 36 4.11 2.22 -1.39
N LEU A 37 3.90 0.93 -1.67
CA LEU A 37 3.20 0.00 -0.81
C LEU A 37 4.23 -0.88 -0.09
N VAL A 38 4.14 -0.92 1.23
CA VAL A 38 4.88 -1.84 2.09
C VAL A 38 3.91 -2.83 2.69
N ILE A 39 4.16 -4.12 2.51
CA ILE A 39 3.37 -5.22 3.06
C ILE A 39 4.24 -5.95 4.10
N GLN A 40 3.70 -6.15 5.29
CA GLN A 40 4.34 -6.91 6.36
C GLN A 40 3.46 -8.11 6.73
N ALA A 41 3.98 -9.32 6.50
CA ALA A 41 3.31 -10.58 6.81
C ALA A 41 4.25 -11.45 7.64
N GLU A 42 3.88 -11.71 8.89
CA GLU A 42 4.69 -12.50 9.84
C GLU A 42 6.15 -11.99 9.88
N ASN A 43 7.07 -12.71 9.24
CA ASN A 43 8.50 -12.40 9.19
C ASN A 43 9.00 -11.92 7.82
N ARG A 44 8.10 -11.50 6.92
CA ARG A 44 8.43 -11.01 5.58
C ARG A 44 7.95 -9.58 5.40
N ILE A 45 8.81 -8.78 4.78
CA ILE A 45 8.48 -7.44 4.33
C ILE A 45 8.62 -7.44 2.81
N GLY A 46 7.54 -7.08 2.12
CA GLY A 46 7.52 -6.84 0.69
C GLY A 46 7.30 -5.35 0.42
N GLN A 47 7.92 -4.84 -0.64
CA GLN A 47 7.72 -3.46 -1.07
C GLN A 47 7.48 -3.43 -2.58
N VAL A 48 6.51 -2.62 -3.01
CA VAL A 48 6.21 -2.38 -4.42
C VAL A 48 5.88 -0.91 -4.65
N SER A 49 6.34 -0.36 -5.77
CA SER A 49 5.95 0.97 -6.24
C SER A 49 4.88 0.85 -7.32
N PHE A 50 3.88 1.73 -7.30
CA PHE A 50 2.83 1.76 -8.31
C PHE A 50 2.41 3.19 -8.67
N VAL A 51 1.78 3.35 -9.82
CA VAL A 51 1.19 4.61 -10.28
C VAL A 51 -0.32 4.47 -10.25
N LYS A 52 -1.01 5.38 -9.56
CA LYS A 52 -2.45 5.56 -9.71
C LYS A 52 -2.68 6.56 -10.84
N GLU A 53 -3.21 6.07 -11.96
CA GLU A 53 -3.61 6.95 -13.06
C GLU A 53 -4.91 7.68 -12.75
N LYS A 54 -5.07 8.86 -13.36
CA LYS A 54 -6.34 9.59 -13.40
C LYS A 54 -7.23 8.89 -14.42
N ILE A 55 -8.28 8.22 -13.93
CA ILE A 55 -9.29 7.56 -14.76
C ILE A 55 -10.43 8.56 -14.96
#